data_AF-A0A918XCR9-F1
#
_entry.id   AF-A0A918XCR9-F1
#
_cell.length_a   1.000
_cell.length_b   1.000
_cell.length_c   1.000
_cell.angle_alpha   90.00
_cell.angle_beta   90.00
_cell.angle_gamma   90.00
#
_symmetry.space_group_name_H-M   'P 1'
#
loop_
_entity.id
_entity.type
_entity.pdbx_description
1 polymer ?
#
loop_
_entity_poly.entity_id
_entity_poly.type
_entity_poly.pdbx_seq_one_letter_code
_entity_poly.pdbx_strand_id
1 'polypeptide(L)'
;MKTVINARQTGFTLVEVMVALTVVAIALPALLFTLYQQIDGIEYLRERSEAQRVASNKMTELRLVSRARQSLLAGSESGMSTQGGRDWYWRVATEATEVPEFFRVVVTVAAEEEALPDAPLHTLIGFMSAALAIDPNPPGEQPQDGEGDTESTQPQPPLDSEDFSLPGQGTQQGGSQ
;
A
#
# COMPACT_ATOMS: atom_id res chain seq x y z
N MET A 1 36.45 -68.46 -25.15
CA MET A 1 37.20 -68.12 -23.93
C MET A 1 36.79 -66.71 -23.50
N LYS A 2 35.97 -66.57 -22.45
CA LYS A 2 35.55 -65.25 -21.94
C LYS A 2 36.49 -64.88 -20.80
N THR A 3 37.34 -63.87 -21.00
CA THR A 3 38.23 -63.35 -19.96
C THR A 3 37.42 -62.46 -19.03
N VAL A 4 37.21 -62.91 -17.79
CA VAL A 4 36.54 -62.13 -16.75
C VAL A 4 37.56 -61.17 -16.16
N ILE A 5 37.37 -59.86 -16.34
CA ILE A 5 38.19 -58.83 -15.72
C ILE A 5 37.74 -58.69 -14.27
N ASN A 6 38.57 -59.16 -13.33
CA ASN A 6 38.25 -59.10 -11.91
C ASN A 6 38.62 -57.69 -11.39
N ALA A 7 37.61 -56.85 -11.16
CA ALA A 7 37.82 -55.53 -10.57
C ALA A 7 38.18 -55.71 -9.08
N ARG A 8 39.38 -55.29 -8.69
CA ARG A 8 39.81 -55.28 -7.28
C ARG A 8 38.93 -54.31 -6.50
N GLN A 9 38.18 -54.81 -5.53
CA GLN A 9 37.48 -53.98 -4.55
C GLN A 9 38.50 -53.38 -3.59
N THR A 10 38.75 -52.08 -3.71
CA THR A 10 39.52 -51.30 -2.73
C THR A 10 38.57 -50.85 -1.62
N GLY A 11 38.76 -51.39 -0.41
CA GLY A 11 38.04 -50.93 0.77
C GLY A 11 38.58 -49.58 1.25
N PHE A 12 37.69 -48.75 1.82
CA PHE A 12 38.06 -47.47 2.44
C PHE A 12 38.88 -47.69 3.71
N THR A 13 39.91 -46.88 3.90
CA THR A 13 40.71 -46.93 5.14
C THR A 13 40.01 -46.15 6.26
N LEU A 14 40.28 -46.51 7.52
CA LEU A 14 39.76 -45.79 8.69
C LEU A 14 40.20 -44.31 8.68
N VAL A 15 41.42 -44.04 8.23
CA VAL A 15 41.98 -42.68 8.14
C VAL A 15 41.22 -41.83 7.13
N GLU A 16 40.79 -42.40 6.01
CA GLU A 16 40.05 -41.69 4.96
C GLU A 16 38.68 -41.21 5.44
N VAL A 17 37.96 -42.06 6.20
CA VAL A 17 36.68 -41.68 6.81
C VAL A 17 36.89 -40.61 7.88
N MET A 18 37.95 -40.69 8.69
CA MET A 18 38.26 -39.66 9.68
C MET A 18 38.56 -38.31 9.04
N VAL A 19 39.34 -38.28 7.96
CA VAL A 19 39.63 -37.05 7.22
C VAL A 19 38.35 -36.50 6.59
N ALA A 20 37.54 -37.34 5.96
CA ALA A 20 36.26 -36.93 5.37
C ALA A 20 35.33 -36.30 6.42
N LEU A 21 35.17 -36.94 7.57
CA LEU A 21 34.38 -36.40 8.68
C LEU A 21 34.96 -35.10 9.23
N THR A 22 36.29 -34.98 9.30
CA THR A 22 36.94 -33.75 9.76
C THR A 22 36.67 -32.59 8.81
N VAL A 23 36.78 -32.80 7.50
CA VAL A 23 36.47 -31.79 6.48
C VAL A 23 35.00 -31.40 6.56
N VAL A 24 34.09 -32.37 6.65
CA VAL A 24 32.64 -32.12 6.78
C VAL A 24 32.32 -31.36 8.07
N ALA A 25 32.94 -31.72 9.19
CA ALA A 25 32.75 -31.08 10.48
C ALA A 25 33.17 -29.61 10.49
N ILE A 26 34.12 -29.21 9.63
CA ILE A 26 34.53 -27.81 9.46
C ILE A 26 33.65 -27.10 8.42
N ALA A 27 33.29 -27.78 7.33
CA ALA A 27 32.54 -27.19 6.23
C ALA A 27 31.08 -26.89 6.59
N LEU A 28 30.40 -27.77 7.32
CA LEU A 28 28.98 -27.60 7.66
C LEU A 28 28.69 -26.38 8.54
N PRO A 29 29.43 -26.10 9.64
CA PRO A 29 29.21 -24.90 10.43
C PRO A 29 29.45 -23.61 9.63
N ALA A 30 30.46 -23.59 8.75
CA ALA A 30 30.74 -22.43 7.90
C ALA A 30 29.59 -22.16 6.90
N LEU A 31 29.03 -23.22 6.31
CA LEU A 31 27.86 -23.11 5.43
C LEU A 31 26.63 -22.64 6.21
N LEU A 32 26.40 -23.18 7.40
CA LEU A 32 25.28 -22.80 8.24
C LEU A 32 25.36 -21.32 8.67
N PHE A 33 26.56 -20.84 9.03
CA PHE A 33 26.80 -19.43 9.34
C PHE A 33 26.47 -18.52 8.15
N THR A 34 26.84 -18.95 6.93
CA THR A 34 26.50 -18.22 5.70
C THR A 34 24.98 -18.17 5.48
N LEU A 35 24.25 -19.24 5.77
CA LEU A 35 22.78 -19.25 5.70
C LEU A 35 22.16 -18.31 6.74
N TYR A 36 22.67 -18.26 7.96
CA TYR A 36 22.15 -17.35 8.99
C TYR A 36 22.31 -15.88 8.57
N GLN A 37 23.46 -15.50 8.00
CA GLN A 37 23.66 -14.14 7.47
C GLN A 37 22.63 -13.76 6.39
N GLN A 38 22.11 -14.72 5.62
CA GLN A 38 21.06 -14.45 4.63
C GLN A 38 19.70 -14.23 5.26
N ILE A 39 19.40 -14.86 6.40
CA ILE A 39 18.11 -14.73 7.10
C ILE A 39 17.99 -13.34 7.75
N ASP A 40 19.06 -12.82 8.35
CA ASP A 40 19.06 -11.51 9.00
C ASP A 40 18.71 -10.38 8.00
N GLY A 41 19.14 -10.52 6.75
CA GLY A 41 18.78 -9.58 5.68
C GLY A 41 17.29 -9.60 5.29
N ILE A 42 16.61 -10.74 5.49
CA ILE A 42 15.18 -10.89 5.14
C ILE A 42 14.29 -10.12 6.12
N GLU A 43 14.67 -10.05 7.40
CA GLU A 43 13.90 -9.33 8.42
C GLU A 43 13.85 -7.84 8.11
N TYR A 44 15.00 -7.20 7.86
CA TYR A 44 15.06 -5.78 7.49
C TYR A 44 14.24 -5.46 6.23
N LEU A 45 14.32 -6.30 5.20
CA LEU A 45 13.54 -6.12 3.97
C LEU A 45 12.03 -6.25 4.22
N ARG A 46 11.64 -7.19 5.08
CA ARG A 46 10.25 -7.37 5.51
C ARG A 46 9.76 -6.13 6.25
N GLU A 47 10.53 -5.61 7.20
CA GLU A 47 10.17 -4.40 7.95
C GLU A 47 9.98 -3.21 7.02
N ARG A 48 10.90 -3.00 6.07
CA ARG A 48 10.79 -1.92 5.08
C ARG A 48 9.54 -2.06 4.21
N SER A 49 9.19 -3.29 3.81
CA SER A 49 7.98 -3.56 3.04
C SER A 49 6.70 -3.25 3.83
N GLU A 50 6.65 -3.61 5.12
CA GLU A 50 5.49 -3.30 5.97
C GLU A 50 5.40 -1.79 6.25
N ALA A 51 6.53 -1.13 6.53
CA ALA A 51 6.59 0.34 6.68
C ALA A 51 6.11 1.07 5.41
N GLN A 52 6.44 0.54 4.22
CA GLN A 52 5.93 1.07 2.94
C GLN A 52 4.41 0.93 2.82
N ARG A 53 3.83 -0.20 3.23
CA ARG A 53 2.37 -0.39 3.25
C ARG A 53 1.69 0.59 4.20
N VAL A 54 2.26 0.78 5.40
CA VAL A 54 1.78 1.76 6.38
C VAL A 54 1.81 3.17 5.80
N ALA A 55 2.92 3.57 5.17
CA ALA A 55 3.07 4.87 4.54
C ALA A 55 2.05 5.08 3.40
N SER A 56 1.84 4.05 2.57
CA SER A 56 0.89 4.10 1.45
C SER A 56 -0.56 4.21 1.93
N ASN A 57 -0.91 3.47 2.98
CA ASN A 57 -2.22 3.54 3.62
C ASN A 57 -2.44 4.95 4.19
N LYS A 58 -1.46 5.51 4.91
CA LYS A 58 -1.56 6.86 5.47
C LYS A 58 -1.65 7.95 4.40
N MET A 59 -0.86 7.88 3.33
CA MET A 59 -0.97 8.80 2.20
C MET A 59 -2.36 8.74 1.55
N THR A 60 -2.92 7.54 1.43
CA THR A 60 -4.27 7.34 0.88
C THR A 60 -5.34 7.93 1.80
N GLU A 61 -5.25 7.68 3.10
CA GLU A 61 -6.12 8.25 4.12
C GLU A 61 -6.10 9.79 4.08
N LEU A 62 -4.91 10.39 4.05
CA LEU A 62 -4.75 11.84 3.92
C LEU A 62 -5.42 12.40 2.66
N ARG A 63 -5.27 11.71 1.52
CA ARG A 63 -5.92 12.12 0.27
C ARG A 63 -7.44 12.07 0.38
N LEU A 64 -7.99 11.03 1.01
CA LEU A 64 -9.43 10.89 1.21
C LEU A 64 -9.98 11.97 2.14
N VAL A 65 -9.33 12.18 3.30
CA VAL A 65 -9.71 13.20 4.27
C VAL A 65 -9.61 14.60 3.67
N SER A 66 -8.53 14.87 2.92
CA SER A 66 -8.34 16.18 2.28
C SER A 66 -9.38 16.45 1.21
N ARG A 67 -9.77 15.43 0.43
CA ARG A 67 -10.88 15.51 -0.53
C ARG A 67 -12.21 15.79 0.16
N ALA A 68 -12.50 15.06 1.23
CA ALA A 68 -13.75 15.20 1.97
C ALA A 68 -13.88 16.58 2.66
N ARG A 69 -12.76 17.13 3.16
CA ARG A 69 -12.72 18.43 3.84
C ARG A 69 -12.48 19.61 2.90
N GLN A 70 -12.21 19.35 1.61
CA GLN A 70 -11.82 20.35 0.62
C GLN A 70 -10.66 21.24 1.10
N SER A 71 -9.76 20.68 1.92
CA SER A 71 -8.67 21.39 2.57
C SER A 71 -7.56 20.41 2.93
N LEU A 72 -6.31 20.86 2.82
CA LEU A 72 -5.14 20.08 3.21
C LEU A 72 -4.84 20.30 4.69
N LEU A 73 -4.49 19.22 5.40
CA LEU A 73 -3.95 19.36 6.76
C LEU A 73 -2.63 20.13 6.68
N ALA A 74 -2.64 21.35 7.23
CA ALA A 74 -1.45 22.17 7.38
C ALA A 74 -0.66 21.74 8.63
N GLY A 75 0.67 21.71 8.50
CA GLY A 75 1.58 21.37 9.59
C GLY A 75 1.97 19.89 9.61
N SER A 76 2.21 19.37 10.81
CA SER A 76 2.63 17.98 11.02
C SER A 76 1.69 17.22 11.92
N GLU A 77 1.39 15.97 11.57
CA GLU A 77 0.62 15.04 12.36
C GLU A 77 1.47 13.79 12.64
N SER A 78 1.34 13.18 13.79
CA SER A 78 2.00 11.91 14.10
C SER A 78 1.08 10.99 14.88
N GLY A 79 1.36 9.70 14.82
CA GLY A 79 0.61 8.71 15.57
C GLY A 79 1.14 7.31 15.39
N MET A 80 0.34 6.35 15.84
CA MET A 80 0.63 4.92 15.78
C MET A 80 -0.38 4.21 14.89
N SER A 81 0.02 3.12 14.26
CA SER A 81 -0.87 2.23 13.50
C SER A 81 -0.44 0.79 13.68
N THR A 82 -1.36 -0.07 14.09
CA THR A 82 -1.13 -1.51 14.18
C THR A 82 -1.36 -2.15 12.82
N GLN A 83 -0.33 -2.76 12.23
CA GLN A 83 -0.40 -3.51 10.97
C GLN A 83 0.48 -4.76 11.04
N GLY A 84 -0.04 -5.88 10.54
CA GLY A 84 0.69 -7.16 10.57
C GLY A 84 0.98 -7.67 11.99
N GLY A 85 0.18 -7.27 12.98
CA GLY A 85 0.37 -7.64 14.39
C GLY A 85 1.47 -6.85 15.12
N ARG A 86 2.01 -5.78 14.50
CA ARG A 86 3.01 -4.89 15.09
C ARG A 86 2.53 -3.44 15.03
N ASP A 87 2.94 -2.65 16.02
CA ASP A 87 2.73 -1.21 16.02
C ASP A 87 3.81 -0.48 15.23
N TRP A 88 3.37 0.47 14.42
CA TRP A 88 4.21 1.32 13.59
C TRP A 88 3.95 2.78 13.92
N TYR A 89 5.02 3.54 14.10
CA TYR A 89 4.96 4.98 14.32
C TYR A 89 5.08 5.69 12.98
N TRP A 90 4.24 6.69 12.78
CA TRP A 90 4.21 7.47 11.55
C TRP A 90 4.14 8.96 11.87
N ARG A 91 4.73 9.75 10.98
CA ARG A 91 4.62 11.21 10.98
C ARG A 91 4.36 11.69 9.56
N VAL A 92 3.45 12.63 9.45
CA VAL A 92 3.06 13.34 8.23
C VAL A 92 3.51 14.77 8.42
N ALA A 93 4.22 15.32 7.43
CA ALA A 93 4.55 16.75 7.38
C ALA A 93 4.08 17.31 6.03
N THR A 94 3.27 18.36 6.09
CA THR A 94 2.81 19.10 4.92
C THR A 94 3.56 20.41 4.81
N GLU A 95 4.28 20.59 3.70
CA GLU A 95 5.08 21.77 3.40
C GLU A 95 4.51 22.49 2.17
N ALA A 96 4.45 23.82 2.23
CA ALA A 96 4.12 24.63 1.07
C ALA A 96 5.25 24.52 0.03
N THR A 97 4.88 24.47 -1.25
CA THR A 97 5.86 24.56 -2.35
C THR A 97 5.90 25.97 -2.93
N GLU A 98 6.82 26.22 -3.85
CA GLU A 98 6.88 27.49 -4.60
C GLU A 98 5.65 27.70 -5.50
N VAL A 99 4.95 26.63 -5.86
CA VAL A 99 3.71 26.69 -6.64
C VAL A 99 2.53 26.93 -5.69
N PRO A 100 1.78 28.03 -5.86
CA PRO A 100 0.60 28.32 -5.05
C PRO A 100 -0.38 27.15 -5.06
N GLU A 101 -1.01 26.90 -3.92
CA GLU A 101 -1.98 25.82 -3.73
C GLU A 101 -1.43 24.41 -3.98
N PHE A 102 -0.10 24.23 -4.09
CA PHE A 102 0.53 22.93 -4.25
C PHE A 102 1.44 22.64 -3.05
N PHE A 103 1.25 21.48 -2.44
CA PHE A 103 1.88 21.12 -1.17
C PHE A 103 2.62 19.80 -1.31
N ARG A 104 3.79 19.74 -0.67
CA ARG A 104 4.59 18.54 -0.51
C ARG A 104 4.19 17.87 0.80
N VAL A 105 3.73 16.63 0.71
CA VAL A 105 3.36 15.81 1.87
C VAL A 105 4.41 14.72 2.04
N VAL A 106 5.07 14.70 3.18
CA VAL A 106 6.09 13.72 3.54
C VAL A 106 5.53 12.81 4.62
N VAL A 107 5.49 11.51 4.35
CA VAL A 107 5.06 10.49 5.30
C VAL A 107 6.28 9.66 5.67
N THR A 108 6.72 9.75 6.91
CA THR A 108 7.82 8.96 7.47
C THR A 108 7.26 7.88 8.40
N VAL A 109 7.79 6.67 8.31
CA VAL A 109 7.37 5.53 9.14
C VAL A 109 8.59 4.86 9.76
N ALA A 110 8.50 4.53 11.05
CA ALA A 110 9.51 3.80 11.79
C ALA A 110 8.88 2.78 12.76
N ALA A 111 9.71 1.85 13.22
CA ALA A 111 9.33 0.86 14.23
C ALA A 111 9.26 1.44 15.65
N GLU A 112 9.99 2.52 15.90
CA GLU A 112 10.09 3.22 17.18
C GLU A 112 9.76 4.70 16.96
N GLU A 113 9.15 5.36 17.95
CA GLU A 113 8.73 6.76 17.82
C GLU A 113 9.94 7.69 17.80
N GLU A 114 10.95 7.38 18.62
CA GLU A 114 12.19 8.13 18.81
C GLU A 114 13.03 8.19 17.53
N ALA A 115 12.86 7.20 16.64
CA ALA A 115 13.53 7.17 15.36
C ALA A 115 12.96 8.21 14.37
N LEU A 116 11.82 8.84 14.65
CA LEU A 116 11.23 9.84 13.76
C LEU A 116 11.54 11.27 14.24
N PRO A 117 11.97 12.19 13.35
CA PRO A 117 12.07 12.04 11.90
C PRO A 117 13.47 11.63 11.39
N ASP A 118 14.44 11.39 12.27
CA ASP A 118 15.87 11.33 11.90
C ASP A 118 16.29 10.02 11.22
N ALA A 119 15.68 8.89 11.57
CA ALA A 119 16.03 7.56 11.09
C ALA A 119 14.79 6.71 10.71
N PRO A 120 13.98 7.15 9.73
CA PRO A 120 12.80 6.41 9.31
C PRO A 120 13.18 5.13 8.54
N LEU A 121 12.40 4.07 8.75
CA LEU A 121 12.51 2.84 7.95
C LEU A 121 12.03 3.05 6.50
N HIS A 122 11.02 3.90 6.33
CA HIS A 122 10.51 4.28 5.02
C HIS A 122 10.03 5.74 5.00
N THR A 123 10.26 6.42 3.88
CA THR A 123 9.75 7.77 3.61
C THR A 123 9.02 7.76 2.28
N LEU A 124 7.78 8.23 2.27
CA LEU A 124 6.96 8.39 1.09
C LEU A 124 6.66 9.88 0.91
N ILE A 125 7.03 10.43 -0.25
CA ILE A 125 6.76 11.82 -0.61
C ILE A 125 5.63 11.84 -1.64
N GLY A 126 4.62 12.65 -1.38
CA GLY A 126 3.53 12.94 -2.31
C GLY A 126 3.38 14.44 -2.53
N PHE A 127 2.71 14.80 -3.61
CA PHE A 127 2.31 16.18 -3.87
C PHE A 127 0.80 16.24 -4.02
N MET A 128 0.19 17.30 -3.50
CA MET A 128 -1.26 17.48 -3.48
C MET A 128 -1.61 18.94 -3.75
N SER A 129 -2.66 19.16 -4.54
CA SER A 129 -3.24 20.49 -4.73
C SER A 129 -4.34 20.75 -3.69
N ALA A 130 -4.39 21.97 -3.16
CA ALA A 130 -5.52 22.47 -2.37
C ALA A 130 -6.71 22.83 -3.27
N ALA A 131 -6.45 23.18 -4.53
CA ALA A 131 -7.46 23.28 -5.57
C ALA A 131 -8.00 21.89 -5.92
N LEU A 132 -8.95 21.42 -5.12
CA LEU A 132 -9.89 20.35 -5.46
C LEU A 132 -11.11 20.95 -6.18
N ALA A 133 -10.87 21.92 -7.07
CA ALA A 133 -11.91 22.43 -7.94
C ALA A 133 -12.31 21.28 -8.88
N ILE A 134 -13.51 20.74 -8.67
CA ILE A 134 -14.30 20.25 -9.80
C ILE A 134 -14.36 21.45 -10.73
N ASP A 135 -13.66 21.39 -11.85
CA ASP A 135 -13.75 22.41 -12.88
C ASP A 135 -15.24 22.54 -13.26
N PRO A 136 -15.92 23.66 -12.95
CA PRO A 136 -17.31 23.82 -13.31
C PRO A 136 -17.48 24.01 -14.82
N ASN A 137 -16.38 24.16 -15.58
CA ASN A 137 -16.42 24.41 -17.01
C ASN A 137 -15.40 23.52 -17.76
N PRO A 138 -15.81 22.32 -18.24
CA PRO A 138 -14.91 21.43 -18.97
C PRO A 138 -14.29 22.14 -20.18
N PRO A 139 -13.04 21.83 -20.56
CA PRO A 139 -12.43 22.44 -21.74
C PRO A 139 -13.18 21.98 -23.00
N GLY A 140 -14.05 22.83 -23.54
CA GLY A 140 -14.77 22.47 -24.77
C GLY A 140 -15.79 23.47 -25.32
N GLU A 141 -16.37 24.38 -24.54
CA GLU A 141 -17.36 25.33 -25.09
C GLU A 141 -16.73 26.71 -25.28
N GLN A 142 -15.95 26.84 -26.36
CA GLN A 142 -15.74 28.13 -26.99
C GLN A 142 -17.10 28.63 -27.52
N PRO A 143 -17.45 29.92 -27.39
CA PRO A 143 -18.62 30.46 -28.05
C PRO A 143 -18.44 30.28 -29.57
N GLN A 144 -19.28 29.45 -30.19
CA GLN A 144 -19.35 29.38 -31.64
C GLN A 144 -20.06 30.63 -32.14
N ASP A 145 -19.27 31.52 -32.70
CA ASP A 145 -19.74 32.67 -33.45
C ASP A 145 -20.33 32.19 -34.78
N GLY A 146 -21.65 32.39 -34.99
CA GLY A 146 -22.22 32.57 -36.33
C GLY A 146 -23.34 31.61 -36.79
N GLU A 147 -24.51 32.23 -36.98
CA GLU A 147 -25.43 32.07 -38.13
C GLU A 147 -26.43 30.90 -38.21
N GLY A 148 -27.74 31.24 -38.08
CA GLY A 148 -28.93 30.53 -38.61
C GLY A 148 -29.24 29.14 -38.02
N ASP A 149 -30.37 28.85 -37.38
CA ASP A 149 -31.73 29.10 -37.81
C ASP A 149 -32.69 29.07 -36.60
N THR A 150 -33.71 29.92 -36.63
CA THR A 150 -34.80 29.89 -35.65
C THR A 150 -35.69 28.66 -35.88
N GLU A 151 -35.53 27.61 -35.08
CA GLU A 151 -36.52 26.55 -34.99
C GLU A 151 -37.11 26.47 -33.58
N SER A 152 -38.24 27.16 -33.44
CA SER A 152 -39.39 26.89 -32.56
C SER A 152 -39.17 25.96 -31.35
N THR A 153 -39.04 26.58 -30.18
CA THR A 153 -39.31 25.99 -28.87
C THR A 153 -40.64 25.22 -28.84
N GLN A 154 -40.59 23.92 -28.58
CA GLN A 154 -41.70 23.17 -27.97
C GLN A 154 -41.36 22.89 -26.49
N PRO A 155 -42.22 23.26 -25.53
CA PRO A 155 -42.01 22.89 -24.13
C PRO A 155 -42.25 21.39 -23.95
N GLN A 156 -41.27 20.68 -23.36
CA GLN A 156 -41.47 19.31 -22.90
C GLN A 156 -42.36 19.30 -21.63
N PRO A 157 -43.29 18.35 -21.49
CA PRO A 157 -44.14 18.26 -20.29
C PRO A 157 -43.32 17.81 -19.06
N PRO A 158 -43.76 18.11 -17.83
CA PRO A 158 -43.07 17.69 -16.62
C PRO A 158 -43.09 16.17 -16.51
N LEU A 159 -41.96 15.56 -16.15
CA LEU A 159 -41.89 14.16 -15.77
C LEU A 159 -42.61 13.98 -14.42
N ASP A 160 -43.67 13.17 -14.43
CA ASP A 160 -44.44 12.80 -13.25
C ASP A 160 -43.52 12.21 -12.17
N SER A 161 -43.77 12.61 -10.92
CA SER A 161 -43.15 12.04 -9.74
C SER A 161 -43.53 10.57 -9.63
N GLU A 162 -42.60 9.67 -9.95
CA GLU A 162 -42.78 8.25 -9.67
C GLU A 162 -42.90 8.03 -8.16
N ASP A 163 -44.11 7.64 -7.77
CA ASP A 163 -44.55 7.19 -6.46
C ASP A 163 -43.73 5.96 -6.02
N PHE A 164 -42.78 6.17 -5.10
CA PHE A 164 -42.12 5.07 -4.41
C PHE A 164 -43.06 4.50 -3.34
N SER A 165 -44.00 3.67 -3.79
CA SER A 165 -44.85 2.84 -2.95
C SER A 165 -44.01 1.81 -2.18
N LEU A 166 -44.01 1.91 -0.84
CA LEU A 166 -43.42 0.92 0.08
C LEU A 166 -44.26 -0.38 0.08
N PRO A 167 -43.65 -1.59 -0.02
CA PRO A 167 -44.41 -2.82 0.05
C PRO A 167 -44.80 -3.17 1.50
N GLY A 168 -46.11 -3.13 1.75
CA GLY A 168 -46.90 -4.08 2.54
C GLY A 168 -46.35 -4.61 3.86
N GLN A 169 -46.76 -4.00 4.98
CA GLN A 169 -46.88 -4.74 6.25
C GLN A 169 -48.16 -5.58 6.20
N GLY A 170 -47.97 -6.89 6.06
CA GLY A 170 -49.03 -7.88 6.23
C GLY A 170 -49.55 -7.89 7.66
N THR A 171 -50.82 -7.55 7.79
CA THR A 171 -51.71 -7.87 8.91
C THR A 171 -51.65 -9.37 9.24
N GLN A 172 -51.27 -9.72 10.47
CA GLN A 172 -51.75 -10.94 11.11
C GLN A 172 -52.86 -10.56 12.10
N GLN A 173 -54.10 -10.81 11.66
CA GLN A 173 -55.24 -10.95 12.56
C GLN A 173 -55.13 -12.29 13.29
N GLY A 174 -55.12 -12.25 14.61
CA GLY A 174 -55.47 -13.36 15.49
C GLY A 174 -56.71 -12.94 16.26
N GLY A 175 -57.80 -13.67 16.07
CA GLY A 175 -59.14 -13.31 16.49
C GLY A 175 -59.45 -13.48 17.98
N SER A 176 -60.56 -12.85 18.36
CA SER A 176 -61.23 -12.83 19.65
C SER A 176 -61.61 -14.21 20.20
N GLN A 177 -61.40 -14.42 21.49
CA GLN A 177 -62.45 -14.49 22.54
C GLN A 177 -61.81 -14.76 23.90
#